data_AF-A0A9N8E702-F1
#
_entry.id   AF-A0A9N8E702-F1
#
_cell.length_a   1.000
_cell.length_b   1.000
_cell.length_c   1.000
_cell.angle_alpha   90.00
_cell.angle_beta   90.00
_cell.angle_gamma   90.00
#
_symmetry.space_group_name_H-M   'P 1'
#
loop_
_entity.id
_entity.type
_entity.pdbx_description
1 polymer ?
#
loop_
_entity_poly.entity_id
_entity_poly.type
_entity_poly.pdbx_seq_one_letter_code
_entity_poly.pdbx_strand_id
1 'polypeptide(L)'
;MVSAHKYDLTEFQLFQSTEKALLRKTMEAVEEVYYKSLQDPDEGYSTLSYNDLIVHLNEQYGTLTNDDLDKNIDCMNAKWTPTQPIELLFHQINDARSFARDHNNITERATIRSALKNLENSGVFTLALKEWRNKAEDEQTWTNLQTFFAKANKPTAPAHHKPNEQAYPPL
;
A
#
# COMPACT_ATOMS: atom_id res chain seq x y z
N MET A 1 29.36 27.87 -35.83
CA MET A 1 27.91 27.98 -36.12
C MET A 1 27.31 26.69 -36.70
N VAL A 2 27.89 26.07 -37.75
CA VAL A 2 27.34 24.83 -38.35
C VAL A 2 27.38 23.61 -37.40
N SER A 3 28.35 23.51 -36.50
CA SER A 3 28.44 22.40 -35.52
C SER A 3 27.37 22.46 -34.43
N ALA A 4 27.03 23.66 -33.95
CA ALA A 4 25.99 23.87 -32.95
C ALA A 4 24.60 23.51 -33.51
N HIS A 5 24.26 24.00 -34.71
CA HIS A 5 22.99 23.67 -35.37
C HIS A 5 22.79 22.17 -35.60
N LYS A 6 23.86 21.43 -35.95
CA LYS A 6 23.79 19.97 -36.10
C LYS A 6 23.55 19.26 -34.78
N TYR A 7 24.14 19.76 -33.69
CA TYR A 7 23.93 19.22 -32.35
C TYR A 7 22.48 19.43 -31.92
N ASP A 8 21.97 20.66 -32.04
CA ASP A 8 20.59 21.03 -31.68
C ASP A 8 19.56 20.21 -32.48
N LEU A 9 19.81 19.99 -33.77
CA LEU A 9 18.95 19.15 -34.61
C LEU A 9 18.92 17.69 -34.13
N THR A 10 20.07 17.16 -33.70
CA THR A 10 20.18 15.78 -33.21
C THR A 10 19.41 15.63 -31.90
N GLU A 11 19.57 16.59 -30.98
CA GLU A 11 18.85 16.61 -29.71
C GLU A 11 17.33 16.72 -29.91
N PHE A 12 16.89 17.57 -30.83
CA PHE A 12 15.47 17.71 -31.17
C PHE A 12 14.87 16.45 -31.81
N GLN A 13 15.62 15.79 -32.70
CA GLN A 13 15.20 14.51 -33.28
C GLN A 13 15.09 13.41 -32.22
N LEU A 14 16.05 13.36 -31.29
CA LEU A 14 16.02 12.43 -30.18
C LEU A 14 14.76 12.65 -29.33
N PHE A 15 14.50 13.89 -28.91
CA PHE A 15 13.30 14.26 -28.16
C PHE A 15 12.02 13.78 -28.85
N GLN A 16 11.82 14.13 -30.12
CA GLN A 16 10.62 13.73 -30.88
C GLN A 16 10.50 12.21 -30.99
N SER A 17 11.61 11.50 -31.22
CA SER A 17 11.59 10.04 -31.34
C SER A 17 11.23 9.37 -30.01
N THR A 18 11.73 9.90 -28.89
CA THR A 18 11.43 9.41 -27.54
C THR A 18 9.97 9.69 -27.19
N GLU A 19 9.46 10.89 -27.44
CA GLU A 19 8.07 11.25 -27.18
C GLU A 19 7.11 10.33 -27.95
N LYS A 20 7.33 10.15 -29.26
CA LYS A 20 6.52 9.23 -30.09
C LYS A 20 6.59 7.79 -29.60
N ALA A 21 7.76 7.35 -29.15
CA ALA A 21 7.93 6.01 -28.59
C ALA A 21 7.16 5.83 -27.27
N LEU A 22 7.15 6.85 -26.40
CA LEU A 22 6.38 6.84 -25.15
C LEU A 22 4.88 6.84 -25.43
N LEU A 23 4.40 7.75 -26.30
CA LEU A 23 3.00 7.81 -26.72
C LEU A 23 2.50 6.44 -27.21
N ARG A 24 3.21 5.84 -28.17
CA ARG A 24 2.86 4.53 -28.71
C ARG A 24 2.80 3.46 -27.63
N LYS A 25 3.81 3.39 -26.75
CA LYS A 25 3.86 2.38 -25.68
C LYS A 25 2.69 2.53 -24.71
N THR A 26 2.27 3.75 -24.40
CA THR A 26 1.11 3.99 -23.54
C THR A 26 -0.20 3.62 -24.23
N MET A 27 -0.36 3.98 -25.51
CA MET A 27 -1.53 3.56 -26.29
C MET A 27 -1.61 2.03 -26.45
N GLU A 28 -0.47 1.33 -26.54
CA GLU A 28 -0.43 -0.14 -26.55
C GLU A 28 -0.80 -0.75 -25.18
N ALA A 29 -0.57 -0.03 -24.08
CA ALA A 29 -0.78 -0.50 -22.72
C ALA A 29 -2.22 -0.26 -22.19
N VAL A 30 -2.96 0.65 -22.82
CA VAL A 30 -4.30 1.07 -22.40
C VAL A 30 -5.29 0.76 -23.51
N GLU A 31 -6.48 0.24 -23.19
CA GLU A 31 -7.49 -0.01 -24.21
C GLU A 31 -7.95 1.30 -24.89
N GLU A 32 -8.06 1.28 -26.22
CA GLU A 32 -8.36 2.48 -27.01
C GLU A 32 -9.62 3.23 -26.57
N VAL A 33 -10.61 2.52 -26.03
CA VAL A 33 -11.85 3.12 -25.50
C VAL A 33 -11.60 4.26 -24.50
N TYR A 34 -10.48 4.25 -23.78
CA TYR A 34 -10.11 5.27 -22.78
C TYR A 34 -9.40 6.50 -23.36
N TYR A 35 -9.06 6.53 -24.64
CA TYR A 35 -8.45 7.72 -25.27
C TYR A 35 -8.96 7.99 -26.69
N LYS A 36 -9.92 7.20 -27.18
CA LYS A 36 -10.52 7.35 -28.52
C LYS A 36 -11.13 8.73 -28.76
N SER A 37 -11.60 9.39 -27.70
CA SER A 37 -12.12 10.76 -27.75
C SER A 37 -11.08 11.79 -28.23
N LEU A 38 -9.78 11.46 -28.12
CA LEU A 38 -8.67 12.29 -28.59
C LEU A 38 -8.31 12.07 -30.06
N GLN A 39 -8.96 11.12 -30.74
CA GLN A 39 -8.67 10.82 -32.14
C GLN A 39 -9.17 11.93 -33.06
N ASP A 40 -8.25 12.51 -33.84
CA ASP A 40 -8.62 13.40 -34.93
C ASP A 40 -9.28 12.61 -36.08
N PRO A 41 -10.42 13.06 -36.63
CA PRO A 41 -11.12 12.34 -37.71
C PRO A 41 -10.30 12.15 -38.98
N ASP A 42 -9.43 13.10 -39.31
CA ASP A 42 -8.66 13.13 -40.56
C ASP A 42 -7.21 12.67 -40.35
N GLU A 43 -6.64 13.01 -39.18
CA GLU A 43 -5.21 12.80 -38.87
C GLU A 43 -4.96 11.70 -37.82
N GLY A 44 -6.02 11.09 -37.28
CA GLY A 44 -5.93 10.06 -36.25
C GLY A 44 -5.25 10.58 -34.98
N TYR A 45 -4.23 9.87 -34.50
CA TYR A 45 -3.44 10.27 -33.31
C TYR A 45 -2.12 10.95 -33.66
N SER A 46 -1.94 11.41 -34.89
CA SER A 46 -0.63 11.92 -35.35
C SER A 46 -0.23 13.25 -34.71
N THR A 47 -1.20 14.05 -34.26
CA THR A 47 -1.00 15.33 -33.56
C THR A 47 -1.05 15.20 -32.04
N LEU A 48 -1.45 14.04 -31.52
CA LEU A 48 -1.56 13.79 -30.09
C LEU A 48 -0.16 13.76 -29.46
N SER A 49 0.08 14.57 -28.43
CA SER A 49 1.31 14.48 -27.65
C SER A 49 1.21 13.42 -26.55
N TYR A 50 2.36 12.94 -26.06
CA TYR A 50 2.39 12.04 -24.91
C TYR A 50 1.75 12.70 -23.67
N ASN A 51 1.95 14.00 -23.49
CA ASN A 51 1.41 14.73 -22.35
C ASN A 51 -0.12 14.81 -22.41
N ASP A 52 -0.70 15.12 -23.58
CA ASP A 52 -2.15 15.19 -23.76
C ASP A 52 -2.83 13.85 -23.40
N LEU A 53 -2.24 12.73 -23.83
CA LEU A 53 -2.73 11.40 -23.49
C LEU A 53 -2.71 11.16 -21.96
N ILE A 54 -1.60 11.46 -21.30
CA ILE A 54 -1.46 11.23 -19.85
C ILE A 54 -2.39 12.15 -19.05
N VAL A 55 -2.51 13.41 -19.44
CA VAL A 55 -3.43 14.37 -18.81
C VAL A 55 -4.86 13.87 -18.96
N HIS A 56 -5.28 13.49 -20.17
CA HIS A 56 -6.62 12.95 -20.41
C HIS A 56 -6.91 11.71 -19.56
N LEU A 57 -5.99 10.74 -19.55
CA LEU A 57 -6.16 9.50 -18.78
C LEU A 57 -6.26 9.81 -17.28
N ASN A 58 -5.43 10.71 -16.76
CA ASN A 58 -5.46 11.08 -15.35
C ASN A 58 -6.74 11.84 -14.97
N GLU A 59 -7.14 12.83 -15.77
CA GLU A 59 -8.32 13.65 -15.48
C GLU A 59 -9.62 12.84 -15.57
N GLN A 60 -9.75 11.99 -16.58
CA GLN A 60 -10.99 11.24 -16.83
C GLN A 60 -11.06 9.93 -16.03
N TYR A 61 -9.93 9.27 -15.80
CA TYR A 61 -9.90 7.90 -15.27
C TYR A 61 -8.90 7.70 -14.12
N GLY A 62 -7.96 8.61 -13.91
CA GLY A 62 -6.98 8.58 -12.81
C GLY A 62 -7.47 9.27 -11.53
N THR A 63 -8.72 9.74 -11.51
CA THR A 63 -9.31 10.28 -10.28
C THR A 63 -9.67 9.15 -9.34
N LEU A 64 -9.07 9.15 -8.15
CA LEU A 64 -9.44 8.22 -7.09
C LEU A 64 -10.93 8.39 -6.75
N THR A 65 -11.73 7.37 -7.03
CA THR A 65 -13.17 7.43 -6.80
C THR A 65 -13.49 7.18 -5.31
N ASN A 66 -14.68 7.60 -4.87
CA ASN A 66 -15.16 7.24 -3.53
C ASN A 66 -15.26 5.72 -3.35
N ASP A 67 -15.65 4.98 -4.40
CA ASP A 67 -15.71 3.52 -4.39
C ASP A 67 -14.32 2.90 -4.16
N ASP A 68 -13.26 3.50 -4.71
CA ASP A 68 -11.89 3.03 -4.49
C ASP A 68 -11.39 3.33 -3.08
N LEU A 69 -11.79 4.48 -2.51
CA LEU A 69 -11.55 4.78 -1.10
C LEU A 69 -12.27 3.80 -0.17
N ASP A 70 -13.53 3.47 -0.48
CA ASP A 70 -14.31 2.51 0.31
C ASP A 70 -13.71 1.11 0.24
N LYS A 71 -13.33 0.63 -0.96
CA LYS A 71 -12.60 -0.63 -1.13
C LYS A 71 -11.28 -0.65 -0.35
N ASN A 72 -10.55 0.46 -0.34
CA ASN A 72 -9.31 0.57 0.42
C ASN A 72 -9.56 0.44 1.93
N ILE A 73 -10.62 1.05 2.44
CA ILE A 73 -11.04 0.90 3.84
C ILE A 73 -11.50 -0.54 4.14
N ASP A 74 -12.19 -1.20 3.20
CA ASP A 74 -12.55 -2.61 3.33
C ASP A 74 -11.32 -3.51 3.40
N CYS A 75 -10.33 -3.30 2.52
CA CYS A 75 -9.04 -4.00 2.54
C CYS A 75 -8.28 -3.77 3.85
N MET A 76 -8.25 -2.52 4.34
CA MET A 76 -7.62 -2.18 5.62
C MET A 76 -8.23 -2.97 6.79
N ASN A 77 -9.56 -3.09 6.79
CA ASN A 77 -10.32 -3.73 7.85
C ASN A 77 -10.56 -5.22 7.62
N ALA A 78 -10.04 -5.79 6.53
CA ALA A 78 -10.15 -7.20 6.23
C ALA A 78 -9.67 -8.04 7.42
N LYS A 79 -10.45 -9.08 7.74
CA LYS A 79 -10.23 -9.90 8.92
C LYS A 79 -8.89 -10.63 8.83
N TRP A 80 -8.00 -10.34 9.76
CA TRP A 80 -6.80 -11.11 9.99
C TRP A 80 -7.05 -12.28 10.96
N THR A 81 -6.33 -13.39 10.77
CA THR A 81 -6.38 -14.57 11.65
C THR A 81 -4.98 -15.00 12.08
N PRO A 82 -4.82 -15.57 13.29
CA PRO A 82 -3.51 -15.94 13.84
C PRO A 82 -2.87 -17.16 13.15
N THR A 83 -3.55 -17.75 12.16
CA THR A 83 -2.98 -18.76 11.26
C THR A 83 -1.99 -18.16 10.25
N GLN A 84 -1.95 -16.84 10.15
CA GLN A 84 -1.08 -16.08 9.27
C GLN A 84 -0.07 -15.27 10.09
N PRO A 85 1.09 -14.88 9.49
CA PRO A 85 2.00 -13.94 10.12
C PRO A 85 1.30 -12.62 10.47
N ILE A 86 1.63 -12.05 11.63
CA ILE A 86 1.06 -10.76 12.08
C ILE A 86 1.53 -9.60 11.19
N GLU A 87 2.67 -9.77 10.53
CA GLU A 87 3.22 -8.85 9.56
C GLU A 87 2.23 -8.58 8.41
N LEU A 88 1.39 -9.55 8.02
CA LEU A 88 0.36 -9.35 7.00
C LEU A 88 -0.70 -8.34 7.45
N LEU A 89 -1.11 -8.34 8.72
CA LEU A 89 -1.99 -7.31 9.28
C LEU A 89 -1.31 -5.93 9.26
N PHE A 90 0.01 -5.87 9.47
CA PHE A 90 0.72 -4.60 9.41
C PHE A 90 0.84 -4.09 7.98
N HIS A 91 1.15 -4.97 7.02
CA HIS A 91 1.24 -4.62 5.61
C HIS A 91 -0.12 -4.13 5.07
N GLN A 92 -1.21 -4.86 5.30
CA GLN A 92 -2.54 -4.46 4.81
C GLN A 92 -2.93 -3.04 5.28
N ILE A 93 -2.59 -2.68 6.52
CA ILE A 93 -2.89 -1.36 7.08
C ILE A 93 -1.93 -0.29 6.53
N ASN A 94 -0.64 -0.60 6.36
CA ASN A 94 0.33 0.34 5.79
C ASN A 94 0.07 0.64 4.31
N ASP A 95 -0.34 -0.38 3.56
CA ASP A 95 -0.72 -0.24 2.16
C ASP A 95 -1.95 0.66 2.04
N ALA A 96 -2.96 0.46 2.89
CA ALA A 96 -4.16 1.30 2.89
C ALA A 96 -3.87 2.77 3.24
N ARG A 97 -2.97 3.01 4.20
CA ARG A 97 -2.50 4.37 4.53
C ARG A 97 -1.75 5.02 3.37
N SER A 98 -0.95 4.24 2.65
CA SER A 98 -0.15 4.74 1.54
C SER A 98 -1.04 5.09 0.34
N PHE A 99 -2.05 4.26 0.07
CA PHE A 99 -3.04 4.47 -0.98
C PHE A 99 -3.84 5.76 -0.78
N ALA A 100 -4.25 6.07 0.45
CA ALA A 100 -5.11 7.21 0.74
C ALA A 100 -4.34 8.51 1.08
N ARG A 101 -3.00 8.51 1.05
CA ARG A 101 -2.14 9.58 1.59
C ARG A 101 -2.48 10.97 1.05
N ASP A 102 -2.61 11.10 -0.26
CA ASP A 102 -2.76 12.39 -0.95
C ASP A 102 -4.23 12.74 -1.23
N HIS A 103 -5.16 11.91 -0.76
CA HIS A 103 -6.59 12.06 -1.00
C HIS A 103 -7.37 12.10 0.32
N ASN A 104 -7.61 10.93 0.94
CA ASN A 104 -8.36 10.81 2.18
C ASN A 104 -7.48 10.19 3.27
N ASN A 105 -6.51 10.97 3.73
CA ASN A 105 -5.45 10.48 4.60
C ASN A 105 -6.00 9.78 5.86
N ILE A 106 -5.54 8.55 6.08
CA ILE A 106 -5.96 7.74 7.23
C ILE A 106 -5.17 8.17 8.46
N THR A 107 -5.88 8.75 9.42
CA THR A 107 -5.29 9.22 10.68
C THR A 107 -4.67 8.07 11.49
N GLU A 108 -3.63 8.36 12.27
CA GLU A 108 -3.00 7.38 13.15
C GLU A 108 -4.00 6.74 14.13
N ARG A 109 -4.95 7.53 14.64
CA ARG A 109 -6.04 7.03 15.48
C ARG A 109 -6.89 5.98 14.76
N ALA A 110 -7.23 6.22 13.49
CA ALA A 110 -8.00 5.26 12.69
C ALA A 110 -7.19 4.00 12.39
N THR A 111 -5.89 4.14 12.09
CA THR A 111 -4.93 3.05 11.94
C THR A 111 -4.90 2.14 13.16
N ILE A 112 -4.66 2.70 14.34
CA ILE A 112 -4.57 1.96 15.59
C ILE A 112 -5.90 1.27 15.90
N ARG A 113 -7.03 1.97 15.73
CA ARG A 113 -8.36 1.39 15.97
C ARG A 113 -8.62 0.17 15.10
N SER A 114 -8.27 0.22 13.81
CA SER A 114 -8.43 -0.92 12.89
C SER A 114 -7.56 -2.12 13.28
N ALA A 115 -6.30 -1.87 13.63
CA ALA A 115 -5.38 -2.91 14.09
C ALA A 115 -5.89 -3.58 15.38
N LEU A 116 -6.26 -2.79 16.39
CA LEU A 116 -6.80 -3.31 17.64
C LEU A 116 -8.09 -4.11 17.40
N LYS A 117 -8.97 -3.65 16.50
CA LYS A 117 -10.18 -4.39 16.16
C LYS A 117 -9.88 -5.75 15.54
N ASN A 118 -8.91 -5.83 14.63
CA ASN A 118 -8.45 -7.10 14.05
C ASN A 118 -7.84 -8.03 15.11
N LEU A 119 -6.98 -7.49 15.99
CA LEU A 119 -6.36 -8.25 17.07
C LEU A 119 -7.38 -8.74 18.10
N GLU A 120 -8.40 -7.93 18.43
CA GLU A 120 -9.53 -8.34 19.28
C GLU A 120 -10.34 -9.47 18.65
N ASN A 121 -10.70 -9.32 17.37
CA ASN A 121 -11.48 -10.32 16.64
C ASN A 121 -10.73 -11.65 16.48
N SER A 122 -9.39 -11.64 16.57
CA SER A 122 -8.58 -12.86 16.55
C SER A 122 -8.73 -13.72 17.80
N GLY A 123 -9.08 -13.11 18.95
CA GLY A 123 -9.26 -13.78 20.24
C GLY A 123 -7.98 -14.25 20.95
N VAL A 124 -6.79 -14.10 20.34
CA VAL A 124 -5.54 -14.67 20.90
C VAL A 124 -4.69 -13.67 21.70
N PHE A 125 -5.05 -12.38 21.70
CA PHE A 125 -4.26 -11.30 22.31
C PHE A 125 -4.89 -10.66 23.55
N THR A 126 -5.80 -11.34 24.26
CA THR A 126 -6.57 -10.73 25.36
C THR A 126 -5.72 -10.00 26.41
N LEU A 127 -4.61 -10.61 26.87
CA LEU A 127 -3.71 -9.98 27.84
C LEU A 127 -2.93 -8.81 27.21
N ALA A 128 -2.33 -9.02 26.04
CA ALA A 128 -1.58 -8.00 25.32
C ALA A 128 -2.44 -6.75 24.98
N LEU A 129 -3.71 -6.94 24.62
CA LEU A 129 -4.66 -5.85 24.38
C LEU A 129 -4.94 -5.05 25.65
N LYS A 130 -5.04 -5.71 26.81
CA LYS A 130 -5.21 -5.01 28.10
C LYS A 130 -3.96 -4.19 28.45
N GLU A 131 -2.78 -4.78 28.29
CA GLU A 131 -1.50 -4.10 28.52
C GLU A 131 -1.33 -2.89 27.59
N TRP A 132 -1.66 -3.04 26.30
CA TRP A 132 -1.62 -1.96 25.32
C TRP A 132 -2.50 -0.78 25.72
N ARG A 133 -3.76 -1.04 26.10
CA ARG A 133 -4.72 0.02 26.47
C ARG A 133 -4.34 0.78 27.74
N ASN A 134 -3.49 0.20 28.60
CA ASN A 134 -3.00 0.84 29.82
C ASN A 134 -1.78 1.74 29.57
N LYS A 135 -1.21 1.73 28.36
CA LYS A 135 -0.09 2.60 28.01
C LYS A 135 -0.54 4.07 27.98
N ALA A 136 0.40 4.97 28.25
CA ALA A 136 0.19 6.40 28.11
C ALA A 136 -0.18 6.75 26.66
N GLU A 137 -0.96 7.82 26.47
CA GLU A 137 -1.52 8.19 25.16
C GLU A 137 -0.43 8.49 24.13
N ASP A 138 0.69 9.09 24.55
CA ASP A 138 1.86 9.36 23.73
C ASP A 138 2.65 8.08 23.34
N GLU A 139 2.50 7.00 24.09
CA GLU A 139 3.06 5.69 23.72
C GLU A 139 2.17 4.91 22.75
N GLN A 140 0.88 5.26 22.62
CA GLN A 140 -0.06 4.58 21.74
C GLN A 140 0.06 5.09 20.30
N THR A 141 1.23 4.86 19.70
CA THR A 141 1.52 5.18 18.30
C THR A 141 1.46 3.92 17.44
N TRP A 142 1.31 4.09 16.12
CA TRP A 142 1.29 2.96 15.18
C TRP A 142 2.58 2.14 15.24
N THR A 143 3.73 2.82 15.26
CA THR A 143 5.05 2.18 15.31
C THR A 143 5.23 1.36 16.59
N ASN A 144 4.79 1.89 17.73
CA ASN A 144 4.85 1.17 19.00
C ASN A 144 3.90 -0.04 18.99
N LEU A 145 2.73 0.08 18.37
CA LEU A 145 1.76 -1.01 18.26
C LEU A 145 2.36 -2.19 17.48
N GLN A 146 2.94 -1.92 16.31
CA GLN A 146 3.57 -2.96 15.49
C GLN A 146 4.65 -3.72 16.27
N THR A 147 5.52 -2.98 16.97
CA THR A 147 6.61 -3.54 17.77
C THR A 147 6.07 -4.37 18.93
N PHE A 148 5.08 -3.86 19.64
CA PHE A 148 4.49 -4.50 20.82
C PHE A 148 3.80 -5.82 20.44
N PHE A 149 2.94 -5.81 19.43
CA PHE A 149 2.19 -7.02 19.04
C PHE A 149 3.05 -8.02 18.26
N ALA A 150 4.08 -7.58 17.53
CA ALA A 150 5.07 -8.50 16.96
C ALA A 150 5.80 -9.28 18.07
N LYS A 151 6.11 -8.63 19.20
CA LYS A 151 6.69 -9.30 20.36
C LYS A 151 5.69 -10.24 21.04
N ALA A 152 4.44 -9.81 21.20
CA ALA A 152 3.39 -10.62 21.81
C ALA A 152 3.00 -11.85 20.96
N ASN A 153 3.16 -11.79 19.63
CA ASN A 153 2.86 -12.89 18.72
C ASN A 153 3.94 -13.99 18.71
N LYS A 154 5.15 -13.71 19.20
CA LYS A 154 6.17 -14.74 19.32
C LYS A 154 5.72 -15.73 20.40
N PRO A 155 5.78 -17.06 20.15
CA PRO A 155 5.49 -18.04 21.18
C PRO A 155 6.43 -17.77 22.35
N THR A 156 5.88 -17.38 23.49
CA THR A 156 6.62 -17.38 24.75
C THR A 156 7.12 -18.80 24.93
N ALA A 157 8.45 -18.99 24.92
CA ALA A 157 9.07 -20.28 25.20
C ALA A 157 8.38 -20.94 26.42
N PRO A 158 8.07 -22.24 26.38
CA PRO A 158 7.38 -22.89 27.49
C PRO A 158 8.20 -22.68 28.76
N ALA A 159 7.54 -22.17 29.80
CA ALA A 159 8.09 -22.07 31.14
C ALA A 159 8.72 -23.42 31.50
N HIS A 160 9.97 -23.38 31.95
CA HIS A 160 10.74 -24.53 32.40
C HIS A 160 9.86 -25.53 33.16
N HIS A 161 9.56 -26.67 32.53
CA HIS A 161 9.14 -27.86 33.24
C HIS A 161 10.32 -28.25 34.13
N LYS A 162 10.25 -27.91 35.42
CA LYS A 162 11.19 -28.44 36.39
C LYS A 162 11.04 -29.97 36.37
N PRO A 163 12.13 -30.74 36.16
CA PRO A 163 12.03 -32.19 36.26
C PRO A 163 11.59 -32.55 37.68
N ASN A 164 10.54 -33.37 37.74
CA ASN A 164 9.96 -33.89 38.98
C ASN A 164 10.99 -34.81 39.66
N GLU A 165 11.64 -34.33 40.71
CA GLU A 165 12.46 -35.14 41.62
C GLU A 165 11.53 -35.92 42.53
N GLN A 166 10.95 -36.99 41.98
CA GLN A 166 10.14 -37.94 42.75
C GLN A 166 11.03 -39.10 43.19
N ALA A 167 11.40 -39.03 44.47
CA ALA A 167 12.08 -40.06 45.23
C ALA A 167 11.39 -41.43 45.05
N TYR A 168 12.16 -42.44 44.67
CA TYR A 168 11.80 -43.83 44.91
C TYR A 168 12.18 -44.20 46.35
N PRO A 169 11.26 -44.74 47.17
CA PRO A 169 11.62 -45.41 48.40
C PRO A 169 12.02 -46.87 48.14
N PRO A 170 12.86 -47.48 48.99
CA PRO A 170 13.46 -48.79 48.73
C PRO A 170 12.56 -49.94 49.18
N LEU A 171 12.51 -51.01 48.36
CA LEU A 171 12.62 -52.41 48.77
C LEU A 171 13.28 -53.20 47.63
#